data_AF-A0A0E3NHB2-F1
#
_entry.id   AF-A0A0E3NHB2-F1
#
_cell.length_a   1.000
_cell.length_b   1.000
_cell.length_c   1.000
_cell.angle_alpha   90.00
_cell.angle_beta   90.00
_cell.angle_gamma   90.00
#
_symmetry.space_group_name_H-M   'P 1'
#
loop_
_entity.id
_entity.type
_entity.pdbx_description
1 polymer ?
#
loop_
_entity_poly.entity_id
_entity_poly.type
_entity_poly.pdbx_seq_one_letter_code
_entity_poly.pdbx_strand_id
1 'polypeptide(L)' 'MQNIALLEGDVWGHRKDINEYSEVSQHVFDRIQELRDEGLSDEETIERLVKETRLSPDFVSFIMSN' A
#
# COMPACT_ATOMS: atom_id res chain seq x y z
N MET A 1 11.22 11.81 13.12
CA MET A 1 10.28 12.15 12.02
C MET A 1 9.03 11.33 12.27
N GLN A 2 7.84 11.91 12.23
CA GLN A 2 6.61 11.12 12.34
C GLN A 2 6.46 10.35 11.03
N ASN A 3 6.15 9.04 11.08
CA ASN A 3 6.03 8.13 9.92
C ASN A 3 4.88 8.57 9.00
N ILE A 4 5.06 9.71 8.36
CA ILE A 4 4.11 10.42 7.52
C ILE A 4 4.85 10.70 6.22
N ALA A 5 4.37 10.11 5.14
CA ALA A 5 4.83 10.39 3.79
C ALA A 5 3.73 11.11 3.00
N LEU A 6 4.14 12.09 2.20
CA LEU A 6 3.27 12.68 1.18
C LEU A 6 3.51 11.92 -0.11
N LEU A 7 2.49 11.19 -0.56
CA LEU A 7 2.53 10.43 -1.81
C LEU A 7 1.67 11.17 -2.85
N GLU A 8 2.17 11.28 -4.07
CA GLU A 8 1.40 11.83 -5.18
C GLU A 8 0.37 10.81 -5.66
N GLY A 9 -0.87 11.24 -5.88
CA GLY A 9 -1.96 10.37 -6.31
C GLY A 9 -2.98 11.12 -7.15
N ASP A 10 -3.61 10.41 -8.08
CA ASP A 10 -4.66 10.99 -8.92
C ASP A 10 -5.99 11.07 -8.13
N VAL A 11 -6.41 12.29 -7.83
CA VAL A 11 -7.68 12.59 -7.14
C VAL A 11 -8.84 12.80 -8.11
N TRP A 12 -8.64 12.55 -9.41
CA TRP A 12 -9.66 12.76 -10.42
C TRP A 12 -10.83 11.79 -10.25
N GLY A 13 -11.92 12.31 -9.67
CA GLY A 13 -13.16 11.56 -9.40
C GLY A 13 -13.54 11.57 -7.92
N HIS A 14 -12.57 11.77 -7.04
CA HIS A 14 -12.72 11.75 -5.58
C HIS A 14 -12.82 13.15 -4.97
N ARG A 15 -13.15 14.18 -5.77
CA ARG A 15 -13.25 15.57 -5.31
C ARG A 15 -14.29 15.79 -4.21
N LYS A 16 -15.23 14.85 -4.05
CA LYS A 16 -16.24 14.85 -2.97
C LYS A 16 -15.79 14.11 -1.71
N ASP A 17 -14.79 13.23 -1.82
CA ASP A 17 -14.33 12.32 -0.78
C ASP A 17 -13.01 12.81 -0.14
N ILE A 18 -12.60 14.05 -0.45
CA ILE A 18 -11.34 14.68 0.00
C ILE A 18 -11.19 14.83 1.53
N ASN A 19 -12.24 14.55 2.30
CA ASN A 19 -12.25 14.62 3.76
C ASN A 19 -12.39 13.24 4.42
N GLU A 20 -12.44 12.16 3.64
CA GLU A 20 -12.59 10.81 4.17
C GLU A 20 -11.23 10.12 4.30
N TYR A 21 -10.97 9.59 5.49
CA TYR A 21 -9.86 8.69 5.73
C TYR A 21 -10.32 7.28 5.38
N SER A 22 -9.64 6.65 4.44
CA SER A 22 -9.84 5.24 4.13
C SER A 22 -8.90 4.39 4.97
N GLU A 23 -9.45 3.42 5.69
CA GLU A 23 -8.65 2.43 6.42
C GLU A 23 -8.09 1.39 5.44
N VAL A 24 -6.83 1.02 5.61
CA VAL A 24 -6.23 -0.11 4.90
C VAL A 24 -6.65 -1.38 5.62
N SER A 25 -7.25 -2.32 4.88
CA SER A 25 -7.63 -3.61 5.43
C SER A 25 -6.44 -4.37 6.00
N GLN A 26 -6.60 -4.98 7.18
CA GLN A 26 -5.59 -5.84 7.82
C GLN A 26 -5.08 -6.95 6.88
N HIS A 27 -5.94 -7.43 5.98
CA HIS A 27 -5.59 -8.44 4.98
C HIS A 27 -4.37 -8.05 4.13
N VAL A 28 -4.14 -6.76 3.87
CA VAL A 28 -2.96 -6.30 3.12
C VAL A 28 -1.68 -6.58 3.90
N PHE A 29 -1.68 -6.35 5.22
CA PHE A 29 -0.53 -6.59 6.09
C PHE A 29 -0.26 -8.09 6.26
N ASP A 30 -1.32 -8.87 6.45
CA ASP A 30 -1.21 -10.33 6.55
C ASP A 30 -0.61 -10.90 5.26
N ARG A 31 -1.06 -10.39 4.11
CA ARG A 31 -0.55 -10.81 2.80
C ARG A 31 0.92 -10.43 2.58
N ILE A 32 1.37 -9.26 3.06
CA ILE A 32 2.79 -8.90 3.05
C ILE A 32 3.63 -9.93 3.82
N GLN A 33 3.17 -10.34 5.01
CA GLN A 33 3.88 -11.34 5.81
C GLN A 33 3.91 -12.70 5.13
N GLU A 34 2.79 -13.17 4.57
CA GLU A 34 2.72 -14.42 3.80
C GLU A 34 3.74 -14.43 2.65
N LEU A 35 3.82 -13.35 1.87
CA LEU A 35 4.75 -13.24 0.74
C LEU A 35 6.22 -13.20 1.18
N ARG A 36 6.52 -12.58 2.32
CA ARG A 36 7.87 -12.59 2.92
C ARG A 36 8.23 -13.98 3.45
N ASP A 37 7.29 -14.69 4.06
CA ASP A 37 7.48 -16.07 4.53
C ASP A 37 7.65 -17.06 3.36
N GLU A 38 7.02 -16.78 2.21
CA GLU A 38 7.27 -17.49 0.94
C GLU A 38 8.70 -17.24 0.39
N GLY A 39 9.45 -16.28 0.95
CA GLY A 39 10.83 -15.98 0.59
C GLY A 39 10.99 -15.05 -0.61
N LEU A 40 9.93 -14.32 -0.98
CA LEU A 40 9.99 -13.35 -2.08
C LEU A 40 10.85 -12.13 -1.68
N SER A 41 11.48 -11.52 -2.68
CA SER A 41 12.11 -10.21 -2.50
C SER A 41 11.05 -9.13 -2.23
N ASP A 42 11.47 -8.00 -1.64
CA ASP A 42 10.56 -6.87 -1.42
C ASP A 42 9.99 -6.34 -2.75
N GLU A 43 10.79 -6.36 -3.82
CA GLU A 43 10.38 -5.93 -5.17
C GLU A 43 9.26 -6.83 -5.74
N GLU A 44 9.43 -8.16 -5.65
CA GLU A 44 8.41 -9.12 -6.08
C GLU A 44 7.15 -9.05 -5.22
N THR A 45 7.32 -8.80 -3.92
CA THR A 45 6.20 -8.62 -2.97
C THR A 45 5.37 -7.39 -3.35
N ILE A 46 6.02 -6.26 -3.64
CA ILE A 46 5.37 -5.03 -4.10
C ILE A 46 4.59 -5.28 -5.40
N GLU A 47 5.24 -5.88 -6.41
CA GLU A 47 4.57 -6.17 -7.68
C GLU A 47 3.31 -7.02 -7.50
N ARG A 48 3.37 -8.02 -6.64
CA ARG A 48 2.26 -8.95 -6.41
C ARG A 48 1.11 -8.27 -5.66
N LEU A 49 1.41 -7.48 -4.64
CA LEU A 49 0.41 -6.72 -3.89
C LEU A 49 -0.27 -5.64 -4.72
N VAL A 50 0.47 -4.94 -5.59
CA VAL A 50 -0.12 -3.94 -6.51
C VAL A 50 -1.14 -4.60 -7.43
N LYS A 51 -0.83 -5.81 -7.95
CA LYS A 51 -1.76 -6.59 -8.80
C LYS A 51 -2.99 -7.08 -8.02
N GLU A 52 -2.81 -7.52 -6.78
CA GLU A 52 -3.89 -8.07 -5.93
C GLU A 52 -4.81 -6.98 -5.37
N THR A 53 -4.26 -5.87 -4.89
CA THR A 53 -4.97 -4.83 -4.12
C THR A 53 -5.33 -3.58 -4.92
N ARG A 54 -4.71 -3.39 -6.09
CA ARG A 54 -4.77 -2.15 -6.90
C ARG A 54 -4.26 -0.89 -6.18
N LEU A 55 -3.55 -1.06 -5.07
CA LEU A 55 -2.85 0.03 -4.40
C LEU A 55 -1.65 0.48 -5.24
N SER A 56 -1.26 1.75 -5.10
CA SER A 56 -0.09 2.26 -5.81
C SER A 56 1.20 1.62 -5.27
N PRO A 57 2.23 1.40 -6.11
CA PRO A 57 3.52 0.85 -5.67
C PRO A 57 4.15 1.66 -4.53
N ASP A 58 4.06 3.00 -4.59
CA ASP A 58 4.60 3.88 -3.57
C ASP A 58 3.90 3.71 -2.21
N PHE A 59 2.58 3.49 -2.24
CA PHE A 59 1.82 3.25 -1.02
C PHE A 59 2.15 1.90 -0.38
N VAL A 60 2.26 0.85 -1.20
CA VAL A 60 2.69 -0.48 -0.71
C VAL A 60 4.11 -0.41 -0.13
N SER A 61 5.01 0.30 -0.80
CA SER A 61 6.40 0.49 -0.34
C SER A 61 6.47 1.24 1.00
N PHE A 62 5.62 2.26 1.17
CA PHE A 62 5.49 2.99 2.42
C PHE A 62 4.99 2.11 3.57
N ILE A 63 3.99 1.26 3.30
CA ILE A 63 3.44 0.33 4.30
C ILE A 63 4.51 -0.71 4.70
N MET A 64 5.26 -1.25 3.75
CA MET A 64 6.30 -2.27 4.01
C MET A 64 7.53 -1.74 4.77
N SER A 65 7.74 -0.42 4.75
CA SER A 65 8.86 0.25 5.42
C SER A 65 8.57 0.62 6.88
N ASN A 66 7.34 0.39 7.35
CA ASN A 66 6.87 0.63 8.72
C ASN A 66 6.64 -0.67 9.48
#